data_AF-A0A976P9K1-F1
#
_entry.id   AF-A0A976P9K1-F1
#
_cell.length_a   1.000
_cell.length_b   1.000
_cell.length_c   1.000
_cell.angle_alpha   90.00
_cell.angle_beta   90.00
_cell.angle_gamma   90.00
#
_symmetry.space_group_name_H-M   'P 1'
#
loop_
_entity.id
_entity.type
_entity.pdbx_description
1 polymer ?
#
loop_
_entity_poly.entity_id
_entity_poly.type
_entity_poly.pdbx_seq_one_letter_code
_entity_poly.pdbx_strand_id
1 'polypeptide(L)'
;MVSIMKAQALAAGLRLTLSKTELETLLILARYGADRLRDDGRSLFLLTRKQENIAVDLVHGLETGLTSVRWKQAEAKARRDEPKREAERRAAREHHAQIDGYTILGLLGDWADVSPDPDRRQWADLYHSDTRPRDQGELRRNVWRIYITKGSASSDGFVVLPGDCTMTADRDEIAVLARRIIADTSH
;
A
#
# COMPACT_ATOMS: atom_id res chain seq x y z
N MET A 1 20.95 21.74 12.12
CA MET A 1 20.31 21.52 10.80
C MET A 1 21.20 22.18 9.76
N VAL A 2 21.95 21.38 8.99
CA VAL A 2 22.94 21.93 8.04
C VAL A 2 22.18 22.35 6.78
N SER A 3 22.08 23.66 6.54
CA SER A 3 21.65 24.19 5.24
C SER A 3 22.73 23.85 4.22
N ILE A 4 22.38 23.08 3.18
CA ILE A 4 23.29 22.70 2.10
C ILE A 4 22.70 23.28 0.81
N MET A 5 22.53 24.60 0.79
CA MET A 5 22.28 25.30 -0.47
C MET A 5 23.53 25.16 -1.33
N LYS A 6 23.41 24.43 -2.46
CA LYS A 6 24.49 24.34 -3.45
C LYS A 6 24.16 25.22 -4.63
N ALA A 7 25.02 26.19 -4.89
CA ALA A 7 24.94 27.03 -6.07
C ALA A 7 26.02 26.61 -7.07
N GLN A 8 25.63 26.46 -8.32
CA GLN A 8 26.53 26.19 -9.43
C GLN A 8 26.32 27.27 -10.50
N ALA A 9 27.39 28.01 -10.81
CA ALA A 9 27.38 28.95 -11.92
C ALA A 9 27.39 28.18 -13.26
N LEU A 10 26.59 28.66 -14.20
CA LEU A 10 26.50 28.17 -15.58
C LEU A 10 26.78 29.33 -16.53
N ALA A 11 27.11 29.03 -17.79
CA ALA A 11 27.49 30.02 -18.80
C ALA A 11 26.42 31.11 -19.04
N ALA A 12 25.15 30.84 -18.74
CA ALA A 12 24.03 31.78 -18.91
C ALA A 12 23.12 31.88 -17.67
N GLY A 13 23.56 31.41 -16.49
CA GLY A 13 22.69 31.46 -15.31
C GLY A 13 23.25 30.79 -14.05
N LEU A 14 22.39 30.68 -13.03
CA LEU A 14 22.72 30.07 -11.74
C LEU A 14 21.80 28.88 -11.51
N ARG A 15 22.39 27.71 -11.23
CA ARG A 15 21.64 26.55 -10.75
C ARG A 15 21.73 26.47 -9.24
N LEU A 16 20.58 26.52 -8.57
CA LEU A 16 20.48 26.32 -7.13
C LEU A 16 19.91 24.94 -6.84
N THR A 17 20.53 24.24 -5.89
CA THR A 17 19.98 23.03 -5.28
C THR A 17 19.53 23.39 -3.89
N LEU A 18 18.22 23.31 -3.67
CA LEU A 18 17.55 23.69 -2.44
C LEU A 18 16.85 22.47 -1.85
N SER A 19 16.90 22.34 -0.53
CA SER A 19 15.97 21.49 0.22
C SER A 19 14.55 22.05 0.14
N LYS A 20 13.56 21.22 0.49
CA LYS A 20 12.14 21.65 0.53
C LYS A 20 11.95 22.87 1.44
N THR A 21 12.56 22.87 2.61
CA THR A 21 12.43 23.96 3.60
C THR A 21 13.08 25.25 3.12
N GLU A 22 14.22 25.15 2.43
CA GLU A 22 14.88 26.31 1.79
C GLU A 22 14.02 26.88 0.65
N LEU A 23 13.40 26.02 -0.17
CA LEU A 23 12.49 26.43 -1.23
C LEU A 23 11.22 27.11 -0.67
N GLU A 24 10.65 26.57 0.41
CA GLU A 24 9.51 27.17 1.12
C GLU A 24 9.86 28.54 1.70
N THR A 25 11.03 28.67 2.32
CA THR A 25 11.52 29.95 2.86
C THR A 25 11.74 30.97 1.75
N LEU A 26 12.36 30.54 0.64
CA LEU A 26 12.59 31.40 -0.52
C LEU A 26 11.28 31.88 -1.15
N LEU A 27 10.27 31.02 -1.23
CA LEU A 27 8.94 31.38 -1.72
C LEU A 27 8.26 32.44 -0.82
N ILE A 28 8.37 32.29 0.50
CA ILE A 28 7.84 33.29 1.45
C ILE A 28 8.52 34.64 1.24
N LEU A 29 9.85 34.66 1.13
CA LEU A 29 10.62 35.88 0.87
C LEU A 29 10.28 36.51 -0.48
N ALA A 30 10.14 35.70 -1.53
CA ALA A 30 9.78 36.15 -2.86
C ALA A 30 8.39 36.78 -2.91
N ARG A 31 7.40 36.16 -2.24
CA ARG A 31 6.04 36.71 -2.11
C ARG A 31 6.04 38.02 -1.33
N TYR A 32 6.70 38.06 -0.18
CA TYR A 32 6.83 39.27 0.63
C TYR A 32 7.47 40.43 -0.15
N GLY A 33 8.53 40.14 -0.91
CA GLY A 33 9.17 41.11 -1.80
C GLY A 33 8.23 41.57 -2.92
N ALA A 34 7.55 40.65 -3.59
CA ALA A 34 6.59 40.98 -4.65
C ALA A 34 5.43 41.85 -4.14
N ASP A 35 4.88 41.55 -2.97
CA ASP A 35 3.80 42.33 -2.36
C ASP A 35 4.27 43.74 -1.98
N ARG A 36 5.49 43.86 -1.41
CA ARG A 36 6.12 45.16 -1.12
C ARG A 36 6.32 46.02 -2.37
N LEU A 37 6.70 45.43 -3.50
CA LEU A 37 6.85 46.15 -4.77
C LEU A 37 5.50 46.68 -5.29
N ARG A 38 4.38 46.03 -4.93
CA ARG A 38 3.03 46.45 -5.33
C ARG A 38 2.43 47.51 -4.41
N ASP A 39 2.67 47.42 -3.11
CA ASP A 39 2.05 48.29 -2.09
C ASP A 39 2.77 49.63 -1.91
N ASP A 40 4.10 49.66 -2.10
CA ASP A 40 4.87 50.90 -1.93
C ASP A 40 4.77 51.75 -3.21
N GLY A 41 3.74 52.61 -3.29
CA GLY A 41 3.48 53.52 -4.42
C GLY A 41 4.63 54.47 -4.80
N ARG A 42 5.75 54.43 -4.05
CA ARG A 42 7.03 55.09 -4.35
C ARG A 42 7.90 54.33 -5.35
N SER A 43 7.66 53.04 -5.55
CA SER A 43 8.46 52.18 -6.45
C SER A 43 8.08 52.31 -7.94
N LEU A 44 6.94 52.93 -8.22
CA LEU A 44 6.41 53.22 -9.57
C LEU A 44 7.34 54.10 -10.43
N PHE A 45 8.27 54.84 -9.82
CA PHE A 45 9.20 55.71 -10.55
C PHE A 45 10.62 55.14 -10.71
N LEU A 46 10.92 53.96 -10.13
CA LEU A 46 12.26 53.35 -10.16
C LEU A 46 12.29 51.93 -10.75
N LEU A 47 11.15 51.24 -10.83
CA LEU A 47 11.08 49.91 -11.40
C LEU A 47 10.62 49.94 -12.86
N THR A 48 11.30 49.16 -13.68
CA THR A 48 10.86 48.87 -15.05
C THR A 48 9.78 47.78 -15.02
N ARG A 49 8.78 47.82 -15.92
CA ARG A 49 7.81 46.72 -16.11
C ARG A 49 8.45 45.33 -16.22
N LYS A 50 9.69 45.28 -16.70
CA LYS A 50 10.51 44.06 -16.77
C LYS A 50 10.76 43.45 -15.38
N GLN A 51 11.02 44.27 -14.36
CA GLN A 51 11.28 43.80 -12.99
C GLN A 51 10.01 43.30 -12.29
N GLU A 52 8.86 43.93 -12.55
CA GLU A 52 7.55 43.47 -12.05
C GLU A 52 7.21 42.09 -12.60
N ASN A 53 7.38 41.88 -13.92
CA ASN A 53 7.14 40.58 -14.55
C ASN A 53 8.09 39.50 -14.02
N ILE A 54 9.38 39.84 -13.81
CA ILE A 54 10.35 38.89 -13.23
C ILE A 54 9.92 38.44 -11.83
N ALA A 55 9.36 39.33 -11.01
CA ALA A 55 8.90 38.97 -9.66
C ALA A 55 7.72 37.98 -9.71
N VAL A 56 6.75 38.22 -10.60
CA VAL A 56 5.61 37.31 -10.82
C VAL A 56 6.08 35.94 -11.33
N ASP A 57 6.94 35.93 -12.35
CA ASP A 57 7.48 34.69 -12.93
C ASP A 57 8.29 33.90 -11.91
N LEU A 58 9.06 34.58 -11.06
CA LEU A 58 9.84 33.96 -9.99
C LEU A 58 8.93 33.29 -8.96
N VAL A 59 7.91 33.99 -8.45
CA VAL A 59 6.96 33.42 -7.48
C VAL A 59 6.26 32.20 -8.08
N HIS A 60 5.76 32.32 -9.31
CA HIS A 60 5.08 31.22 -9.99
C HIS A 60 6.00 30.00 -10.21
N GLY A 61 7.25 30.24 -10.60
CA GLY A 61 8.26 29.19 -10.77
C GLY A 61 8.56 28.46 -9.46
N LEU A 62 8.69 29.19 -8.36
CA LEU A 62 8.94 28.62 -7.03
C LEU A 62 7.73 27.80 -6.52
N GLU A 63 6.50 28.25 -6.74
CA GLU A 63 5.27 27.52 -6.39
C GLU A 63 5.14 26.20 -7.16
N THR A 64 5.38 26.27 -8.46
CA THR A 64 5.35 25.09 -9.35
C THR A 64 6.43 24.09 -8.93
N GLY A 65 7.64 24.58 -8.66
CA GLY A 65 8.75 23.77 -8.16
C GLY A 65 8.43 23.09 -6.83
N LEU A 66 7.85 23.83 -5.87
CA LEU A 66 7.47 23.29 -4.57
C LEU A 66 6.40 22.21 -4.68
N THR A 67 5.40 22.44 -5.54
CA THR A 67 4.35 21.45 -5.82
C THR A 67 4.94 20.17 -6.41
N SER A 68 5.86 20.29 -7.37
CA SER A 68 6.56 19.15 -7.96
C SER A 68 7.38 18.36 -6.93
N VAL A 69 8.10 19.05 -6.03
CA VAL A 69 8.87 18.39 -4.96
C VAL A 69 7.95 17.65 -4.00
N ARG A 70 6.84 18.27 -3.58
CA ARG A 70 5.85 17.64 -2.70
C ARG A 70 5.24 16.39 -3.34
N TRP A 71 4.89 16.45 -4.62
CA TRP A 71 4.40 15.30 -5.36
C TRP A 71 5.42 14.16 -5.39
N LYS A 72 6.65 14.43 -5.81
CA LYS A 72 7.72 13.41 -5.87
C LYS A 72 8.02 12.78 -4.52
N GLN A 73 7.99 13.57 -3.44
CA GLN A 73 8.16 13.04 -2.08
C GLN A 73 6.98 12.16 -1.65
N ALA A 74 5.75 12.57 -1.94
CA ALA A 74 4.56 11.78 -1.64
C ALA A 74 4.57 10.45 -2.42
N GLU A 75 4.93 10.48 -3.70
CA GLU A 75 5.04 9.30 -4.55
C GLU A 75 6.15 8.35 -4.09
N ALA A 76 7.32 8.88 -3.72
CA ALA A 76 8.41 8.09 -3.17
C ALA A 76 8.03 7.44 -1.83
N LYS A 77 7.31 8.17 -0.97
CA LYS A 77 6.76 7.64 0.28
C LYS A 77 5.73 6.55 0.00
N ALA A 78 4.80 6.76 -0.92
CA ALA A 78 3.79 5.77 -1.29
C ALA A 78 4.44 4.46 -1.78
N ARG A 79 5.48 4.57 -2.63
CA ARG A 79 6.27 3.42 -3.11
C ARG A 79 6.99 2.69 -1.97
N ARG A 80 7.55 3.43 -1.00
CA ARG A 80 8.19 2.83 0.18
C ARG A 80 7.19 2.13 1.09
N ASP A 81 6.00 2.69 1.22
CA ASP A 81 4.95 2.18 2.11
C ASP A 81 4.11 1.07 1.46
N GLU A 82 4.20 0.86 0.14
CA GLU A 82 3.47 -0.16 -0.61
C GLU A 82 3.73 -1.59 -0.09
N PRO A 83 4.99 -2.05 0.09
CA PRO A 83 5.24 -3.41 0.56
C PRO A 83 4.75 -3.64 1.99
N LYS A 84 4.81 -2.60 2.84
CA LYS A 84 4.31 -2.67 4.21
C LYS A 84 2.78 -2.77 4.23
N ARG A 85 2.08 -1.94 3.44
CA ARG A 85 0.62 -1.98 3.30
C ARG A 85 0.15 -3.31 2.72
N GLU A 86 0.90 -3.87 1.78
CA GLU A 86 0.62 -5.19 1.22
C GLU A 86 0.85 -6.31 2.25
N ALA A 87 1.92 -6.24 3.03
CA ALA A 87 2.19 -7.19 4.11
C ALA A 87 1.13 -7.11 5.22
N GLU A 88 0.69 -5.90 5.61
CA GLU A 88 -0.41 -5.69 6.55
C GLU A 88 -1.73 -6.23 6.00
N ARG A 89 -2.00 -6.02 4.70
CA ARG A 89 -3.20 -6.58 4.04
C ARG A 89 -3.18 -8.11 3.99
N ARG A 90 -2.02 -8.71 3.71
CA ARG A 90 -1.83 -10.17 3.78
C ARG A 90 -1.99 -10.70 5.19
N ALA A 91 -1.33 -10.09 6.17
CA ALA A 91 -1.47 -10.45 7.58
C ALA A 91 -2.92 -10.34 8.09
N ALA A 92 -3.69 -9.36 7.61
CA ALA A 92 -5.11 -9.24 7.94
C ALA A 92 -5.99 -10.34 7.32
N ARG A 93 -5.50 -11.04 6.29
CA ARG A 93 -6.21 -12.10 5.56
C ARG A 93 -5.67 -13.50 5.85
N GLU A 94 -4.60 -13.61 6.63
CA GLU A 94 -3.92 -14.87 6.92
C GLU A 94 -3.94 -15.14 8.43
N HIS A 95 -4.47 -16.29 8.83
CA HIS A 95 -4.45 -16.74 10.22
C HIS A 95 -3.58 -18.00 10.33
N HIS A 96 -2.62 -18.00 11.24
CA HIS A 96 -1.72 -19.15 11.45
C HIS A 96 -1.88 -19.67 12.88
N ALA A 97 -2.06 -20.99 13.02
CA ALA A 97 -2.11 -21.65 14.32
C ALA A 97 -1.46 -23.04 14.26
N GLN A 98 -1.02 -23.52 15.42
CA GLN A 98 -0.62 -24.92 15.62
C GLN A 98 -1.56 -25.55 16.63
N ILE A 99 -2.17 -26.69 16.26
CA ILE A 99 -3.14 -27.40 17.09
C ILE A 99 -2.86 -28.90 16.98
N ASP A 100 -2.63 -29.55 18.12
CA ASP A 100 -2.48 -31.01 18.23
C ASP A 100 -1.43 -31.60 17.27
N GLY A 101 -0.36 -30.84 16.98
CA GLY A 101 0.72 -31.22 16.05
C GLY A 101 0.42 -30.97 14.57
N TYR A 102 -0.73 -30.35 14.25
CA TYR A 102 -1.10 -29.90 12.92
C TYR A 102 -0.87 -28.40 12.77
N THR A 103 -0.43 -27.99 11.58
CA THR A 103 -0.36 -26.59 11.15
C THR A 103 -1.69 -26.21 10.52
N ILE A 104 -2.24 -25.09 10.97
CA ILE A 104 -3.50 -24.55 10.48
C ILE A 104 -3.22 -23.19 9.83
N LEU A 105 -3.66 -23.05 8.58
CA LEU A 105 -3.63 -21.82 7.82
C LEU A 105 -5.07 -21.42 7.47
N GLY A 106 -5.51 -20.24 7.89
CA GLY A 106 -6.78 -19.63 7.50
C GLY A 106 -6.55 -18.53 6.49
N LEU A 107 -7.30 -18.54 5.38
CA LEU A 107 -7.28 -17.47 4.38
C LEU A 107 -8.67 -16.83 4.26
N LEU A 108 -8.77 -15.52 4.54
CA LEU A 108 -10.01 -14.77 4.35
C LEU A 108 -10.20 -14.45 2.87
N GLY A 109 -11.34 -14.83 2.31
CA GLY A 109 -11.64 -14.58 0.91
C GLY A 109 -13.06 -14.95 0.50
N ASP A 110 -13.27 -14.89 -0.80
CA ASP A 110 -14.48 -15.37 -1.46
C ASP A 110 -14.11 -16.71 -2.11
N TRP A 111 -14.86 -17.76 -1.79
CA TRP A 111 -14.52 -19.13 -2.16
C TRP A 111 -15.66 -19.75 -2.96
N ALA A 112 -15.29 -20.48 -4.00
CA ALA A 112 -16.22 -21.25 -4.82
C ALA A 112 -15.89 -22.73 -4.74
N ASP A 113 -16.92 -23.56 -4.66
CA ASP A 113 -16.76 -24.98 -4.91
C ASP A 113 -16.57 -25.22 -6.42
N VAL A 114 -15.43 -25.78 -6.75
CA VAL A 114 -15.04 -26.18 -8.11
C VAL A 114 -15.08 -27.69 -8.29
N SER A 115 -15.54 -28.46 -7.30
CA SER A 115 -15.57 -29.91 -7.41
C SER A 115 -16.56 -30.36 -8.49
N PRO A 116 -16.16 -31.25 -9.41
CA PRO A 116 -17.10 -31.87 -10.35
C PRO A 116 -17.98 -32.92 -9.67
N ASP A 117 -17.56 -33.46 -8.52
CA ASP A 117 -18.27 -34.47 -7.73
C ASP A 117 -19.15 -33.76 -6.68
N PRO A 118 -20.49 -33.93 -6.69
CA PRO A 118 -21.37 -33.28 -5.71
C PRO A 118 -21.16 -33.76 -4.27
N ASP A 119 -20.56 -34.93 -4.06
CA ASP A 119 -20.28 -35.47 -2.72
C ASP A 119 -18.94 -34.97 -2.16
N ARG A 120 -18.17 -34.22 -2.96
CA ARG A 120 -16.89 -33.64 -2.57
C ARG A 120 -16.95 -32.13 -2.69
N ARG A 121 -16.18 -31.46 -1.84
CA ARG A 121 -16.01 -30.00 -1.89
C ARG A 121 -14.57 -29.68 -2.20
N GLN A 122 -14.34 -28.89 -3.24
CA GLN A 122 -13.04 -28.36 -3.59
C GLN A 122 -13.13 -26.85 -3.68
N TRP A 123 -12.63 -26.18 -2.65
CA TRP A 123 -12.72 -24.72 -2.57
C TRP A 123 -11.58 -24.06 -3.31
N ALA A 124 -11.91 -23.11 -4.20
CA ALA A 124 -10.97 -22.26 -4.91
C ALA A 124 -11.26 -20.78 -4.62
N ASP A 125 -10.21 -19.96 -4.56
CA ASP A 125 -10.32 -18.52 -4.33
C ASP A 125 -10.89 -17.83 -5.57
N LEU A 126 -11.97 -17.08 -5.41
CA LEU A 126 -12.62 -16.30 -6.47
C LEU A 126 -11.80 -15.09 -6.90
N TYR A 127 -10.79 -14.66 -6.13
CA TYR A 127 -9.86 -13.62 -6.57
C TYR A 127 -8.86 -14.13 -7.62
N HIS A 128 -8.70 -15.45 -7.78
CA HIS A 128 -7.85 -16.01 -8.82
C HIS A 128 -8.58 -15.99 -10.17
N SER A 129 -7.97 -15.38 -11.19
CA SER A 129 -8.59 -15.18 -12.52
C SER A 129 -8.99 -16.48 -13.23
N ASP A 130 -8.35 -17.59 -12.86
CA ASP A 130 -8.53 -18.90 -13.48
C ASP A 130 -9.61 -19.73 -12.78
N THR A 131 -10.11 -19.27 -11.63
CA THR A 131 -11.16 -19.97 -10.89
C THR A 131 -12.45 -19.95 -11.71
N ARG A 132 -12.93 -21.13 -12.08
CA ARG A 132 -14.22 -21.33 -12.72
C ARG A 132 -15.16 -22.05 -11.76
N PRO A 133 -16.03 -21.32 -11.06
CA PRO A 133 -17.06 -21.94 -10.23
C PRO A 133 -17.94 -22.86 -11.06
N ARG A 134 -18.39 -23.95 -10.46
CA ARG A 134 -19.44 -24.77 -11.05
C ARG A 134 -20.77 -24.00 -11.05
N ASP A 135 -21.59 -24.17 -12.08
CA ASP A 135 -22.88 -23.48 -12.22
C ASP A 135 -23.84 -23.66 -11.01
N GLN A 136 -23.77 -24.83 -10.36
CA GLN A 136 -24.52 -25.16 -9.13
C GLN A 136 -23.59 -25.38 -7.93
N GLY A 137 -22.35 -24.91 -8.00
CA GLY A 137 -21.40 -24.99 -6.90
C GLY A 137 -21.76 -24.02 -5.78
N GLU A 138 -21.42 -24.39 -4.55
CA GLU A 138 -21.58 -23.50 -3.40
C GLU A 138 -20.62 -22.31 -3.52
N LEU A 139 -21.13 -21.10 -3.23
CA LEU A 139 -20.34 -19.86 -3.17
C LEU A 139 -20.39 -19.31 -1.75
N ARG A 140 -19.22 -19.12 -1.14
CA ARG A 140 -19.09 -18.51 0.20
C ARG A 140 -18.29 -17.24 0.10
N ARG A 141 -18.88 -16.12 0.52
CA ARG A 141 -18.24 -14.81 0.45
C ARG A 141 -17.80 -14.34 1.82
N ASN A 142 -16.65 -13.69 1.87
CA ASN A 142 -16.06 -13.11 3.06
C ASN A 142 -15.96 -14.14 4.21
N VAL A 143 -15.44 -15.33 3.88
CA VAL A 143 -15.24 -16.42 4.84
C VAL A 143 -13.78 -16.82 4.92
N TRP A 144 -13.40 -17.36 6.08
CA TRP A 144 -12.08 -17.92 6.31
C TRP A 144 -12.05 -19.36 5.82
N ARG A 145 -11.21 -19.64 4.81
CA ARG A 145 -10.89 -20.98 4.36
C ARG A 145 -9.78 -21.55 5.22
N ILE A 146 -10.06 -22.65 5.91
CA ILE A 146 -9.07 -23.31 6.78
C ILE A 146 -8.37 -24.41 5.98
N TYR A 147 -7.05 -24.45 6.05
CA TYR A 147 -6.19 -25.51 5.55
C TYR A 147 -5.49 -26.15 6.74
N ILE A 148 -5.49 -27.47 6.78
CA ILE A 148 -4.91 -28.23 7.89
C ILE A 148 -3.87 -29.17 7.31
N THR A 149 -2.63 -29.05 7.79
CA THR A 149 -1.53 -29.89 7.35
C THR A 149 -0.80 -30.50 8.54
N LYS A 150 -0.20 -31.68 8.34
CA LYS A 150 0.70 -32.31 9.31
C LYS A 150 2.05 -32.55 8.66
N GLY A 151 3.13 -32.29 9.40
CA GLY A 151 4.49 -32.50 8.91
C GLY A 151 4.94 -31.41 7.92
N SER A 152 6.11 -31.62 7.34
CA SER A 152 6.69 -30.74 6.31
C SER A 152 6.38 -31.30 4.93
N ALA A 153 6.18 -30.43 3.93
CA ALA A 153 6.05 -30.84 2.53
C ALA A 153 7.26 -31.65 2.01
N SER A 154 8.40 -31.56 2.69
CA SER A 154 9.62 -32.33 2.40
C SER A 154 9.74 -33.67 3.16
N SER A 155 8.71 -34.07 3.92
CA SER A 155 8.71 -35.29 4.72
C SER A 155 7.67 -36.30 4.23
N ASP A 156 7.98 -37.59 4.30
CA ASP A 156 7.08 -38.68 3.92
C ASP A 156 5.78 -38.74 4.75
N GLY A 157 5.72 -38.01 5.87
CA GLY A 157 4.54 -37.87 6.73
C GLY A 157 3.66 -36.65 6.44
N PHE A 158 3.83 -36.00 5.28
CA PHE A 158 3.02 -34.84 4.92
C PHE A 158 1.58 -35.23 4.62
N VAL A 159 0.64 -34.66 5.39
CA VAL A 159 -0.80 -34.88 5.19
C VAL A 159 -1.47 -33.54 5.01
N VAL A 160 -2.32 -33.40 3.99
CA VAL A 160 -3.24 -32.28 3.81
C VAL A 160 -4.64 -32.80 4.02
N LEU A 161 -5.33 -32.28 5.04
CA LEU A 161 -6.72 -32.65 5.32
C LEU A 161 -7.67 -31.76 4.54
N PRO A 162 -8.85 -32.26 4.14
CA PRO A 162 -9.88 -31.46 3.51
C PRO A 162 -10.42 -30.45 4.52
N GLY A 163 -9.90 -29.23 4.47
CA GLY A 163 -10.37 -28.18 5.38
C GLY A 163 -11.83 -27.77 5.11
N ASP A 164 -12.39 -26.89 5.92
CA ASP A 164 -13.72 -26.26 5.72
C ASP A 164 -13.61 -24.72 5.77
N CYS A 165 -14.71 -23.99 5.55
CA CYS A 165 -14.76 -22.55 5.75
C CYS A 165 -15.48 -22.19 7.06
N THR A 166 -15.08 -21.09 7.68
CA THR A 166 -15.74 -20.51 8.87
C THR A 166 -15.95 -19.00 8.69
N MET A 167 -16.94 -18.45 9.37
CA MET A 167 -17.24 -17.01 9.36
C MET A 167 -16.31 -16.19 10.26
N THR A 168 -15.58 -16.86 11.16
CA THR A 168 -14.78 -16.20 12.19
C THR A 168 -13.27 -16.40 12.00
N ALA A 169 -12.51 -15.41 12.46
CA ALA A 169 -11.06 -15.53 12.63
C ALA A 169 -10.68 -16.04 14.04
N ASP A 170 -11.68 -16.32 14.89
CA ASP A 170 -11.46 -16.70 16.28
C ASP A 170 -10.71 -18.03 16.38
N ARG A 171 -9.63 -18.02 17.16
CA ARG A 171 -8.73 -19.16 17.29
C ARG A 171 -9.42 -20.38 17.93
N ASP A 172 -10.29 -20.18 18.90
CA ASP A 172 -10.94 -21.27 19.63
C ASP A 172 -12.01 -21.93 18.77
N GLU A 173 -12.76 -21.15 17.99
CA GLU A 173 -13.71 -21.69 17.01
C GLU A 173 -12.99 -22.44 15.87
N ILE A 174 -11.87 -21.88 15.36
CA ILE A 174 -11.03 -22.57 14.38
C ILE A 174 -10.46 -23.88 14.97
N ALA A 175 -10.12 -23.90 16.26
CA ALA A 175 -9.63 -25.09 16.94
C ALA A 175 -10.69 -26.20 17.00
N VAL A 176 -11.93 -25.85 17.34
CA VAL A 176 -13.04 -26.81 17.36
C VAL A 176 -13.29 -27.39 15.97
N LEU A 177 -13.31 -26.53 14.94
CA LEU A 177 -13.48 -26.96 13.55
C LEU A 177 -12.35 -27.88 13.10
N ALA A 178 -11.10 -27.51 13.38
CA ALA A 178 -9.95 -28.30 12.98
C ALA A 178 -9.91 -29.68 13.64
N ARG A 179 -10.21 -29.75 14.94
CA ARG A 179 -10.30 -31.04 15.66
C ARG A 179 -11.40 -31.94 15.10
N ARG A 180 -12.56 -31.38 14.74
CA ARG A 180 -13.63 -32.15 14.07
C ARG A 180 -13.15 -32.75 12.76
N ILE A 181 -12.54 -31.93 11.90
CA ILE A 181 -12.02 -32.38 10.59
C ILE A 181 -10.93 -33.46 10.76
N ILE A 182 -10.02 -33.28 11.73
CA ILE A 182 -8.97 -34.27 12.04
C ILE A 182 -9.60 -35.60 12.48
N ALA A 183 -10.62 -35.57 13.35
CA ALA A 183 -11.31 -36.77 13.80
C ALA A 183 -12.03 -37.50 12.66
N ASP A 184 -12.76 -36.76 11.80
CA ASP A 184 -13.51 -37.32 10.68
C ASP A 184 -12.62 -37.98 9.62
N THR A 185 -11.36 -37.54 9.50
CA THR A 185 -10.40 -38.08 8.51
C THR A 185 -9.48 -39.17 9.09
N SER A 186 -9.56 -39.47 10.39
CA SER A 186 -8.73 -40.48 11.06
C SER A 186 -9.38 -41.87 11.13
N HIS A 187 -10.52 -42.05 10.45
CA HIS A 187 -11.22 -43.33 10.26
C HIS A 187 -10.98 -43.88 8.86
#